data_AF-W6XPU1-F1
#
_entry.id   AF-W6XPU1-F1
#
_cell.length_a   1.000
_cell.length_b   1.000
_cell.length_c   1.000
_cell.angle_alpha   90.00
_cell.angle_beta   90.00
_cell.angle_gamma   90.00
#
_symmetry.space_group_name_H-M   'P 1'
#
loop_
_entity.id
_entity.type
_entity.pdbx_description
1 polymer ?
#
loop_
_entity_poly.entity_id
_entity_poly.type
_entity_poly.pdbx_seq_one_letter_code
_entity_poly.pdbx_strand_id
1 'polypeptide(L)'
;MRRPGFFSILQRHPFMVADSESDDHDFQLRIQPRAGFTSRLLTQTLYRTGELSAFIEGPYGRGFDLRDFGTVVLFASGIGIVGHLACVQKLIRDHRQSKTKTRDLLLVWHVDNKYQLDLVWEVMNTILRKDDLPDATTYKDTGVASRSGKIGRYLGGSIAKESPGIIDVYIYGDYDILNEAGNTVSYRRTGSRIAEVKGRPDVGQIINDVLETRVGRLAICGKPCHSLALHEIT
;
A
#
# COMPACT_ATOMS: atom_id res chain seq x y z
N MET A 1 -0.36 -30.09 26.48
CA MET A 1 -0.35 -28.68 26.93
C MET A 1 1.06 -28.30 27.35
N ARG A 2 1.78 -27.46 26.57
CA ARG A 2 3.12 -26.98 26.93
C ARG A 2 3.00 -25.62 27.65
N ARG A 3 3.59 -25.53 28.84
CA ARG A 3 3.69 -24.30 29.65
C ARG A 3 4.42 -23.19 28.86
N PRO A 4 3.98 -21.92 28.97
CA PRO A 4 4.65 -20.81 28.30
C PRO A 4 5.93 -20.43 29.05
N GLY A 5 7.06 -20.38 28.34
CA GLY A 5 8.31 -19.88 28.90
C GLY A 5 8.26 -18.37 29.13
N PHE A 6 8.74 -17.94 30.30
CA PHE A 6 8.76 -16.55 30.81
C PHE A 6 9.59 -15.54 29.97
N PHE A 7 10.16 -15.93 28.82
CA PHE A 7 11.10 -15.10 28.05
C PHE A 7 10.54 -14.52 26.73
N SER A 8 9.23 -14.61 26.48
CA SER A 8 8.65 -14.05 25.23
C SER A 8 8.63 -12.52 25.18
N ILE A 9 8.84 -11.83 26.32
CA ILE A 9 8.81 -10.35 26.46
C ILE A 9 10.03 -9.67 25.81
N LEU A 10 11.10 -10.42 25.50
CA LEU A 10 12.32 -9.89 24.85
C LEU A 10 12.39 -10.16 23.34
N GLN A 11 11.35 -10.74 22.75
CA GLN A 11 11.35 -10.97 21.31
C GLN A 11 11.15 -9.64 20.57
N ARG A 12 12.22 -9.13 19.98
CA ARG A 12 12.17 -8.00 19.05
C ARG A 12 11.52 -8.47 17.75
N HIS A 13 10.46 -7.78 17.34
CA HIS A 13 9.76 -8.08 16.10
C HIS A 13 9.89 -6.88 15.16
N PRO A 14 10.50 -7.05 13.97
CA PRO A 14 10.57 -5.97 12.99
C PRO A 14 9.19 -5.72 12.40
N PHE A 15 8.77 -4.45 12.41
CA PHE A 15 7.55 -3.99 11.76
C PHE A 15 7.88 -2.88 10.77
N MET A 16 7.14 -2.83 9.66
CA MET A 16 7.22 -1.71 8.73
C MET A 16 6.38 -0.55 9.25
N VAL A 17 6.97 0.65 9.18
CA VAL A 17 6.24 1.90 9.41
C VAL A 17 5.37 2.17 8.20
N ALA A 18 4.05 2.31 8.43
CA ALA A 18 3.06 2.52 7.38
C ALA A 18 2.93 3.99 7.01
N ASP A 19 2.89 4.85 8.03
CA ASP A 19 2.87 6.30 7.88
C ASP A 19 3.63 6.93 9.05
N SER A 20 4.16 8.12 8.82
CA SER A 20 4.77 8.96 9.83
C SER A 20 4.31 10.38 9.54
N GLU A 21 3.62 10.96 10.51
CA GLU A 21 3.31 12.39 10.46
C GLU A 21 4.58 13.18 10.79
N SER A 22 4.77 14.34 10.14
CA SER A 22 6.01 15.11 10.30
C SER A 22 6.03 15.98 11.54
N ASP A 23 4.86 16.26 12.12
CA ASP A 23 4.69 17.36 13.08
C ASP A 23 4.39 16.86 14.50
N ASP A 24 3.88 15.63 14.64
CA ASP A 24 3.74 14.93 15.91
C ASP A 24 4.62 13.69 15.85
N HIS A 25 5.28 13.29 16.94
CA HIS A 25 6.22 12.14 16.98
C HIS A 25 5.53 10.77 16.82
N ASP A 26 4.45 10.75 16.06
CA ASP A 26 3.52 9.68 15.85
C ASP A 26 3.81 8.97 14.53
N PHE A 27 3.90 7.65 14.62
CA PHE A 27 4.06 6.77 13.48
C PHE A 27 3.06 5.62 13.61
N GLN A 28 2.57 5.14 12.47
CA GLN A 28 1.59 4.08 12.44
C GLN A 28 2.21 2.76 12.01
N LEU A 29 1.91 1.68 12.74
CA LEU A 29 2.26 0.31 12.36
C LEU A 29 1.00 -0.45 11.94
N ARG A 30 1.04 -1.12 10.79
CA ARG A 30 -0.03 -2.03 10.34
C ARG A 30 0.46 -3.47 10.53
N ILE A 31 -0.04 -4.14 11.57
CA ILE A 31 0.43 -5.47 11.99
C ILE A 31 -0.59 -6.52 11.61
N GLN A 32 -0.19 -7.45 10.73
CA GLN A 32 -0.98 -8.65 10.48
C GLN A 32 -0.84 -9.64 11.65
N PRO A 33 -1.94 -10.07 12.28
CA PRO A 33 -1.93 -11.12 13.30
C PRO A 33 -1.40 -12.43 12.69
N ARG A 34 -0.42 -13.02 13.36
CA ARG A 34 0.16 -14.33 13.10
C ARG A 34 0.17 -15.12 14.40
N ALA A 35 0.36 -16.43 14.30
CA ALA A 35 0.46 -17.29 15.48
C ALA A 35 1.55 -16.76 16.44
N GLY A 36 1.25 -16.73 17.74
CA GLY A 36 2.17 -16.26 18.78
C GLY A 36 1.93 -14.80 19.19
N PHE A 37 2.99 -13.98 19.17
CA PHE A 37 2.99 -12.62 19.75
C PHE A 37 1.92 -11.70 19.15
N THR A 38 1.83 -11.59 17.83
CA THR A 38 0.92 -10.63 17.19
C THR A 38 -0.56 -11.02 17.32
N SER A 39 -0.88 -12.32 17.38
CA SER A 39 -2.23 -12.77 17.74
C SER A 39 -2.58 -12.43 19.19
N ARG A 40 -1.65 -12.59 20.13
CA ARG A 40 -1.86 -12.19 21.53
C ARG A 40 -2.03 -10.68 21.66
N LEU A 41 -1.26 -9.89 20.89
CA LEU A 41 -1.39 -8.44 20.83
C LEU A 41 -2.81 -8.04 20.40
N LEU A 42 -3.31 -8.63 19.31
CA LEU A 42 -4.69 -8.39 18.84
C LEU A 42 -5.72 -8.76 19.91
N THR A 43 -5.63 -9.97 20.47
CA THR A 43 -6.53 -10.44 21.53
C THR A 43 -6.53 -9.48 22.72
N GLN A 44 -5.36 -9.04 23.16
CA GLN A 44 -5.24 -8.10 24.27
C GLN A 44 -5.91 -6.76 23.97
N THR A 45 -5.73 -6.20 22.77
CA THR A 45 -6.39 -4.95 22.36
C THR A 45 -7.91 -5.08 22.20
N LEU A 46 -8.41 -6.26 21.83
CA LEU A 46 -9.86 -6.50 21.71
C LEU A 46 -10.55 -6.60 23.07
N TYR A 47 -9.87 -7.17 24.08
CA TYR A 47 -10.43 -7.35 25.43
C TYR A 47 -10.09 -6.22 26.40
N ARG A 48 -9.08 -5.39 26.09
CA ARG A 48 -8.67 -4.24 26.90
C ARG A 48 -8.46 -3.02 26.01
N THR A 49 -9.26 -2.00 26.20
CA THR A 49 -9.10 -0.66 25.62
C THR A 49 -8.09 0.16 26.44
N GLY A 50 -6.82 -0.25 26.41
CA GLY A 50 -5.74 0.44 27.12
C GLY A 50 -4.53 0.66 26.23
N GLU A 51 -3.82 1.76 26.47
CA GLU A 51 -2.53 2.06 25.87
C GLU A 51 -1.50 0.98 26.24
N LEU A 52 -0.70 0.54 25.26
CA LEU A 52 0.36 -0.43 25.45
C LEU A 52 1.70 0.28 25.36
N SER A 53 2.50 0.19 26.41
CA SER A 53 3.88 0.67 26.36
C SER A 53 4.74 -0.33 25.56
N ALA A 54 5.54 0.18 24.63
CA ALA A 54 6.47 -0.62 23.83
C ALA A 54 7.83 0.07 23.76
N PHE A 55 8.91 -0.72 23.75
CA PHE A 55 10.25 -0.23 23.44
C PHE A 55 10.46 -0.30 21.94
N ILE A 56 10.96 0.79 21.37
CA ILE A 56 11.14 0.94 19.93
C ILE A 56 12.62 1.13 19.66
N GLU A 57 13.12 0.35 18.73
CA GLU A 57 14.50 0.42 18.25
C GLU A 57 14.44 0.56 16.74
N GLY A 58 15.15 1.54 16.17
CA GLY A 58 15.10 1.86 14.75
C GLY A 58 15.28 3.35 14.47
N PRO A 59 15.13 3.79 13.21
CA PRO A 59 14.69 3.00 12.04
C PRO A 59 15.78 2.12 11.43
N TYR A 60 15.40 0.94 10.91
CA TYR A 60 16.32 0.01 10.25
C TYR A 60 16.22 -0.01 8.71
N GLY A 61 15.11 0.49 8.16
CA GLY A 61 14.92 0.54 6.72
C GLY A 61 15.81 1.58 6.06
N ARG A 62 16.39 1.26 4.90
CA ARG A 62 16.96 2.25 3.99
C ARG A 62 15.88 2.65 2.99
N GLY A 63 15.65 3.95 2.84
CA GLY A 63 14.78 4.46 1.79
C GLY A 63 15.38 4.18 0.41
N PHE A 64 14.53 3.88 -0.56
CA PHE A 64 14.93 3.83 -1.97
C PHE A 64 14.85 5.24 -2.56
N ASP A 65 15.88 5.65 -3.31
CA ASP A 65 15.80 6.87 -4.11
C ASP A 65 15.27 6.52 -5.50
N LEU A 66 13.96 6.66 -5.67
CA LEU A 66 13.28 6.37 -6.93
C LEU A 66 13.02 7.64 -7.74
N ARG A 67 13.59 8.78 -7.34
CA ARG A 67 13.29 10.09 -7.92
C ARG A 67 13.77 10.28 -9.35
N ASP A 68 14.80 9.54 -9.75
CA ASP A 68 15.38 9.62 -11.10
C ASP A 68 14.76 8.65 -12.11
N PHE A 69 13.83 7.81 -11.69
CA PHE A 69 13.16 6.84 -12.55
C PHE A 69 11.83 7.41 -13.06
N GLY A 70 11.60 7.29 -14.37
CA GLY A 70 10.36 7.74 -15.01
C GLY A 70 9.19 6.80 -14.71
N THR A 71 9.47 5.50 -14.69
CA THR A 71 8.50 4.46 -14.38
C THR A 71 9.00 3.63 -13.20
N VAL A 72 8.13 3.36 -12.24
CA VAL A 72 8.42 2.49 -11.08
C VAL A 72 7.34 1.42 -11.00
N VAL A 73 7.77 0.16 -10.95
CA VAL A 73 6.90 -1.00 -10.74
C VAL A 73 7.21 -1.59 -9.38
N LEU A 74 6.18 -1.75 -8.55
CA LEU A 74 6.27 -2.24 -7.18
C LEU A 74 5.49 -3.55 -7.07
N PHE A 75 6.19 -4.63 -6.72
CA PHE A 75 5.61 -5.94 -6.49
C PHE A 75 5.51 -6.22 -4.98
N ALA A 76 4.29 -6.45 -4.52
CA ALA A 76 4.00 -6.74 -3.13
C ALA A 76 3.20 -8.03 -2.98
N SER A 77 3.37 -8.69 -1.84
CA SER A 77 2.58 -9.84 -1.43
C SER A 77 2.20 -9.71 0.04
N GLY A 78 0.93 -9.99 0.35
CA GLY A 78 0.38 -9.90 1.69
C GLY A 78 0.61 -8.54 2.36
N ILE A 79 0.94 -8.53 3.65
CA ILE A 79 1.22 -7.30 4.42
C ILE A 79 2.51 -6.58 4.00
N GLY A 80 3.33 -7.17 3.13
CA GLY A 80 4.54 -6.54 2.57
C GLY A 80 4.25 -5.30 1.72
N ILE A 81 2.98 -5.07 1.39
CA ILE A 81 2.48 -3.85 0.73
C ILE A 81 2.72 -2.59 1.56
N VAL A 82 2.76 -2.68 2.90
CA VAL A 82 2.83 -1.52 3.80
C VAL A 82 4.06 -0.65 3.51
N GLY A 83 5.24 -1.27 3.34
CA GLY A 83 6.46 -0.52 2.99
C GLY A 83 6.40 0.11 1.60
N HIS A 84 5.72 -0.52 0.65
CA HIS A 84 5.50 0.03 -0.68
C HIS A 84 4.55 1.23 -0.64
N LEU A 85 3.48 1.18 0.16
CA LEU A 85 2.56 2.31 0.35
C LEU A 85 3.26 3.53 0.94
N ALA A 86 4.13 3.34 1.94
CA ALA A 86 4.95 4.43 2.50
C ALA A 86 5.87 5.05 1.44
N CYS A 87 6.49 4.20 0.59
CA CYS A 87 7.32 4.66 -0.52
C CYS A 87 6.50 5.44 -1.57
N VAL A 88 5.33 4.93 -1.94
CA VAL A 88 4.40 5.57 -2.88
C VAL A 88 3.93 6.92 -2.37
N GLN A 89 3.55 7.01 -1.08
CA GLN A 89 3.13 8.27 -0.47
C GLN A 89 4.22 9.34 -0.55
N LYS A 90 5.49 8.95 -0.34
CA LYS A 90 6.64 9.85 -0.54
C LYS A 90 6.77 10.26 -2.01
N LEU A 91 6.65 9.32 -2.95
CA LEU A 91 6.78 9.62 -4.38
C LEU A 91 5.70 10.55 -4.91
N ILE A 92 4.45 10.37 -4.48
CA ILE A 92 3.34 11.26 -4.86
C ILE A 92 3.60 12.67 -4.29
N ARG A 93 4.03 12.78 -3.03
CA ARG A 93 4.40 14.07 -2.44
C ARG A 93 5.54 14.74 -3.21
N ASP A 94 6.59 13.99 -3.53
CA ASP A 94 7.74 14.50 -4.28
C ASP A 94 7.33 14.87 -5.73
N HIS A 95 6.39 14.16 -6.33
CA HIS A 95 5.84 14.43 -7.67
C HIS A 95 5.10 15.76 -7.71
N ARG A 96 4.21 16.00 -6.73
CA ARG A 96 3.50 17.28 -6.58
C ARG A 96 4.46 18.46 -6.33
N GLN A 97 5.55 18.20 -5.60
CA GLN A 97 6.59 19.22 -5.39
C GLN A 97 7.53 19.37 -6.59
N SER A 98 7.30 18.67 -7.71
CA SER A 98 8.18 18.64 -8.89
C SER A 98 9.63 18.24 -8.56
N LYS A 99 9.83 17.44 -7.51
CA LYS A 99 11.14 16.96 -7.02
C LYS A 99 11.53 15.59 -7.57
N THR A 100 10.66 14.95 -8.35
CA THR A 100 10.89 13.64 -8.96
C THR A 100 10.56 13.65 -10.44
N LYS A 101 11.26 12.80 -11.20
CA LYS A 101 11.00 12.52 -12.61
C LYS A 101 9.96 11.41 -12.79
N THR A 102 9.52 10.76 -11.71
CA THR A 102 8.52 9.69 -11.78
C THR A 102 7.20 10.19 -12.32
N ARG A 103 6.71 9.54 -13.39
CA ARG A 103 5.45 9.82 -14.08
C ARG A 103 4.47 8.66 -14.02
N ASP A 104 4.99 7.44 -13.86
CA ASP A 104 4.18 6.23 -13.83
C ASP A 104 4.58 5.36 -12.64
N LEU A 105 3.62 5.08 -11.77
CA LEU A 105 3.73 4.17 -10.64
C LEU A 105 2.77 3.01 -10.86
N LEU A 106 3.31 1.81 -11.00
CA LEU A 106 2.51 0.59 -11.08
C LEU A 106 2.69 -0.23 -9.80
N LEU A 107 1.63 -0.43 -9.04
CA LEU A 107 1.63 -1.22 -7.82
C LEU A 107 0.89 -2.53 -8.06
N VAL A 108 1.63 -3.64 -8.14
CA VAL A 108 1.08 -4.99 -8.28
C VAL A 108 1.11 -5.67 -6.92
N TRP A 109 -0.06 -6.01 -6.39
CA TRP A 109 -0.21 -6.56 -5.07
C TRP A 109 -0.97 -7.90 -5.08
N HIS A 110 -0.34 -8.96 -4.57
CA HIS A 110 -1.01 -10.24 -4.32
C HIS A 110 -1.53 -10.33 -2.88
N VAL A 111 -2.84 -10.49 -2.75
CA VAL A 111 -3.58 -10.60 -1.49
C VAL A 111 -3.88 -12.07 -1.21
N ASP A 112 -3.43 -12.56 -0.05
CA ASP A 112 -3.71 -13.94 0.37
C ASP A 112 -5.05 -14.03 1.11
N ASN A 113 -5.47 -12.95 1.79
CA ASN A 113 -6.68 -12.91 2.60
C ASN A 113 -7.31 -11.51 2.57
N LYS A 114 -8.64 -11.43 2.52
CA LYS A 114 -9.43 -10.17 2.60
C LYS A 114 -9.06 -9.32 3.82
N TYR A 115 -8.67 -9.93 4.94
CA TYR A 115 -8.20 -9.18 6.10
C TYR A 115 -6.99 -8.28 5.81
N GLN A 116 -6.09 -8.69 4.90
CA GLN A 116 -4.97 -7.87 4.48
C GLN A 116 -5.43 -6.65 3.69
N LEU A 117 -6.50 -6.78 2.90
CA LEU A 117 -7.17 -5.67 2.22
C LEU A 117 -7.71 -4.67 3.23
N ASP A 118 -8.48 -5.14 4.22
CA ASP A 118 -9.08 -4.27 5.25
C ASP A 118 -8.03 -3.49 6.03
N LEU A 119 -6.88 -4.11 6.33
CA LEU A 119 -5.78 -3.47 7.08
C LEU A 119 -5.19 -2.25 6.37
N VAL A 120 -5.12 -2.28 5.03
CA VAL A 120 -4.42 -1.26 4.23
C VAL A 120 -5.38 -0.41 3.38
N TRP A 121 -6.66 -0.77 3.33
CA TRP A 121 -7.68 -0.10 2.53
C TRP A 121 -7.74 1.40 2.76
N GLU A 122 -7.69 1.83 4.03
CA GLU A 122 -7.71 3.24 4.40
C GLU A 122 -6.48 4.00 3.89
N VAL A 123 -5.29 3.42 4.08
CA VAL A 123 -4.02 4.01 3.64
C VAL A 123 -3.98 4.09 2.11
N MET A 124 -4.37 3.02 1.43
CA MET A 124 -4.44 2.97 -0.03
C MET A 124 -5.41 4.01 -0.59
N ASN A 125 -6.62 4.14 -0.03
CA ASN A 125 -7.57 5.17 -0.45
C ASN A 125 -7.07 6.59 -0.19
N THR A 126 -6.38 6.80 0.93
CA THR A 126 -5.78 8.10 1.25
C THR A 126 -4.70 8.47 0.22
N ILE A 127 -3.86 7.51 -0.15
CA ILE A 127 -2.83 7.67 -1.18
C ILE A 127 -3.46 8.00 -2.54
N LEU A 128 -4.47 7.23 -2.97
CA LEU A 128 -5.16 7.46 -4.24
C LEU A 128 -5.84 8.83 -4.29
N ARG A 129 -6.50 9.24 -3.20
CA ARG A 129 -7.10 10.58 -3.10
C ARG A 129 -6.06 11.70 -3.19
N LYS A 130 -4.90 11.52 -2.56
CA LYS A 130 -3.78 12.49 -2.63
C LYS A 130 -3.19 12.57 -4.04
N ASP A 131 -3.31 11.53 -4.86
CA ASP A 131 -2.88 11.52 -6.25
C ASP A 131 -3.91 12.20 -7.17
N ASP A 132 -5.20 12.01 -6.90
CA ASP A 132 -6.29 12.58 -7.70
C ASP A 132 -6.46 14.10 -7.51
N LEU A 133 -6.04 14.65 -6.37
CA LEU A 133 -6.21 16.08 -6.07
C LEU A 133 -5.36 16.94 -7.04
N PRO A 134 -5.93 17.89 -7.79
CA PRO A 134 -5.16 18.80 -8.64
C PRO A 134 -4.19 19.66 -7.81
N ASP A 135 -3.09 20.11 -8.42
CA ASP A 135 -1.96 20.77 -7.75
C ASP A 135 -2.27 22.17 -7.17
N ALA A 136 -3.53 22.56 -7.14
CA ALA A 136 -3.98 23.86 -6.66
C ALA A 136 -4.31 23.82 -5.17
N THR A 137 -3.30 24.07 -4.34
CA THR A 137 -3.25 25.08 -3.26
C THR A 137 -2.25 24.66 -2.19
N THR A 138 -1.01 25.12 -2.37
CA THR A 138 -0.22 25.54 -1.21
C THR A 138 -0.89 26.81 -0.66
N TYR A 139 -1.94 26.67 0.14
CA TYR A 139 -2.43 27.76 0.98
C TYR A 139 -2.25 27.31 2.43
N LYS A 140 -1.49 28.11 3.18
CA LYS A 140 -1.23 27.87 4.60
C LYS A 140 -2.53 28.05 5.37
N ASP A 141 -3.00 27.01 6.06
CA ASP A 141 -4.05 27.18 7.05
C ASP A 141 -3.45 27.51 8.41
N THR A 142 -3.43 28.81 8.71
CA THR A 142 -3.58 29.31 10.08
C THR A 142 -5.05 29.26 10.48
N GLY A 143 -5.37 28.50 11.54
CA GLY A 143 -6.48 28.82 12.45
C GLY A 143 -7.84 28.14 12.21
N VAL A 144 -8.11 27.12 13.03
CA VAL A 144 -9.37 26.81 13.76
C VAL A 144 -10.73 27.05 13.06
N ALA A 145 -11.50 25.97 12.86
CA ALA A 145 -12.85 25.80 13.44
C ALA A 145 -13.45 24.40 13.18
N SER A 146 -13.89 23.75 14.25
CA SER A 146 -14.73 22.54 14.26
C SER A 146 -16.00 22.70 13.42
N ARG A 147 -16.40 21.67 12.66
CA ARG A 147 -17.82 21.32 12.51
C ARG A 147 -18.08 19.87 12.08
N SER A 148 -18.93 19.24 12.89
CA SER A 148 -19.60 17.95 12.76
C SER A 148 -20.45 17.82 11.49
N GLY A 149 -20.48 16.64 10.86
CA GLY A 149 -21.48 16.35 9.81
C GLY A 149 -21.29 15.09 8.96
N LYS A 150 -21.94 14.00 9.40
CA LYS A 150 -22.62 12.96 8.59
C LYS A 150 -21.87 12.21 7.47
N ILE A 151 -21.63 10.94 7.77
CA ILE A 151 -21.43 9.82 6.84
C ILE A 151 -22.67 9.68 5.94
N GLY A 152 -22.47 9.73 4.62
CA GLY A 152 -23.48 9.45 3.61
C GLY A 152 -22.85 8.77 2.40
N ARG A 153 -23.31 7.55 2.10
CA ARG A 153 -22.92 6.71 0.96
C ARG A 153 -23.58 7.19 -0.35
N TYR A 154 -23.25 6.50 -1.45
CA TYR A 154 -23.77 6.53 -2.85
C TYR A 154 -22.76 7.14 -3.84
N LEU A 155 -22.03 6.30 -4.60
CA LEU A 155 -22.42 5.65 -5.87
C LEU A 155 -22.78 6.66 -6.96
N GLY A 156 -21.79 6.92 -7.84
CA GLY A 156 -21.96 7.62 -9.10
C GLY A 156 -20.96 7.06 -10.10
N GLY A 157 -21.42 6.18 -10.97
CA GLY A 157 -20.64 5.70 -12.11
C GLY A 157 -20.45 6.84 -13.13
N SER A 158 -19.24 6.95 -13.66
CA SER A 158 -18.98 7.64 -14.92
C SER A 158 -17.75 7.01 -15.57
N ILE A 159 -17.98 6.44 -16.76
CA ILE A 159 -16.95 6.17 -17.74
C ILE A 159 -16.49 7.55 -18.23
N ALA A 160 -15.43 8.07 -17.64
CA ALA A 160 -14.70 9.24 -18.14
C ALA A 160 -13.22 9.02 -17.88
N LYS A 161 -12.46 8.84 -18.97
CA LYS A 161 -11.01 9.03 -18.96
C LYS A 161 -10.69 10.44 -18.47
N GLU A 162 -9.48 10.57 -17.92
CA GLU A 162 -8.81 11.80 -17.47
C GLU A 162 -9.01 12.13 -15.99
N SER A 163 -8.26 11.43 -15.15
CA SER A 163 -7.79 11.98 -13.88
C SER A 163 -6.26 11.89 -13.88
N PRO A 164 -5.52 12.92 -13.42
CA PRO A 164 -4.10 13.17 -13.70
C PRO A 164 -3.10 12.45 -12.77
N GLY A 165 -3.57 11.51 -11.96
CA GLY A 165 -2.71 10.73 -11.07
C GLY A 165 -1.61 9.91 -11.78
N ILE A 166 -0.54 9.61 -11.06
CA ILE A 166 0.58 8.82 -11.56
C ILE A 166 0.49 7.34 -11.18
N ILE A 167 -0.42 6.94 -10.28
CA ILE A 167 -0.48 5.57 -9.74
C ILE A 167 -1.60 4.71 -10.32
N ASP A 168 -1.26 3.48 -10.69
CA ASP A 168 -2.19 2.40 -10.99
C ASP A 168 -1.94 1.22 -10.06
N VAL A 169 -3.00 0.68 -9.45
CA VAL A 169 -2.95 -0.41 -8.46
C VAL A 169 -3.66 -1.64 -9.00
N TYR A 170 -2.95 -2.76 -9.06
CA TYR A 170 -3.46 -4.06 -9.47
C TYR A 170 -3.47 -5.00 -8.27
N ILE A 171 -4.65 -5.45 -7.87
CA ILE A 171 -4.88 -6.34 -6.75
C ILE A 171 -5.18 -7.73 -7.30
N TYR A 172 -4.29 -8.67 -7.02
CA TYR A 172 -4.43 -10.07 -7.35
C TYR A 172 -4.87 -10.86 -6.13
N GLY A 173 -5.75 -11.83 -6.29
CA GLY A 173 -6.08 -12.73 -5.20
C GLY A 173 -6.90 -13.93 -5.64
N ASP A 174 -6.83 -14.99 -4.85
CA ASP A 174 -7.59 -16.22 -5.09
C ASP A 174 -8.95 -16.18 -4.37
N TYR A 175 -9.67 -15.07 -4.56
CA TYR A 175 -11.02 -14.88 -4.04
C TYR A 175 -11.98 -14.55 -5.18
N ASP A 176 -13.24 -14.91 -5.01
CA ASP A 176 -14.27 -14.58 -5.98
C ASP A 176 -14.54 -13.08 -5.98
N ILE A 177 -14.26 -12.46 -7.12
CA ILE A 177 -14.57 -11.07 -7.38
C ILE A 177 -16.01 -11.04 -7.88
N LEU A 178 -16.88 -10.36 -7.14
CA LEU A 178 -18.27 -10.19 -7.53
C LEU A 178 -18.42 -8.87 -8.28
N ASN A 179 -19.15 -8.89 -9.39
CA ASN A 179 -19.59 -7.68 -10.07
C ASN A 179 -20.81 -7.07 -9.37
N GLU A 180 -21.27 -5.92 -9.86
CA GLU A 180 -22.46 -5.23 -9.33
C GLU A 180 -23.75 -6.06 -9.43
N ALA A 181 -23.79 -7.03 -10.34
CA ALA A 181 -24.89 -7.98 -10.53
C ALA A 181 -24.77 -9.25 -9.66
N GLY A 182 -23.72 -9.38 -8.83
CA GLY A 182 -23.47 -10.54 -7.98
C GLY A 182 -22.85 -11.75 -8.69
N ASN A 183 -22.42 -11.62 -9.94
CA ASN A 183 -21.76 -12.68 -10.71
C ASN A 183 -20.25 -12.67 -10.45
N THR A 184 -19.65 -13.86 -10.39
CA THR A 184 -18.20 -14.03 -10.31
C THR A 184 -17.54 -13.60 -11.62
N VAL A 185 -16.58 -12.68 -11.52
CA VAL A 185 -15.77 -12.20 -12.65
C VAL A 185 -14.29 -12.48 -12.37
N SER A 186 -13.51 -12.68 -13.44
CA SER A 186 -12.04 -12.83 -13.35
C SER A 186 -11.32 -11.49 -13.24
N TYR A 187 -12.00 -10.39 -13.57
CA TYR A 187 -11.45 -9.04 -13.60
C TYR A 187 -12.54 -8.03 -13.22
N ARG A 188 -12.19 -7.06 -12.37
CA ARG A 188 -13.04 -5.92 -12.05
C ARG A 188 -12.17 -4.67 -11.95
N ARG A 189 -12.53 -3.62 -12.69
CA ARG A 189 -11.93 -2.31 -12.51
C ARG A 189 -12.79 -1.48 -11.57
N THR A 190 -12.21 -0.99 -10.48
CA THR A 190 -12.88 -0.11 -9.53
C THR A 190 -12.34 1.31 -9.73
N GLY A 191 -13.17 2.16 -10.34
CA GLY A 191 -12.76 3.49 -10.78
C GLY A 191 -11.67 3.45 -11.86
N SER A 192 -10.86 4.49 -11.95
CA SER A 192 -9.81 4.59 -12.97
C SER A 192 -8.51 3.89 -12.58
N ARG A 193 -8.23 3.75 -11.27
CA ARG A 193 -6.88 3.44 -10.75
C ARG A 193 -6.72 2.06 -10.13
N ILE A 194 -7.80 1.41 -9.71
CA ILE A 194 -7.73 0.08 -9.07
C ILE A 194 -8.28 -0.97 -10.04
N ALA A 195 -7.51 -2.02 -10.27
CA ALA A 195 -7.95 -3.21 -10.95
C ALA A 195 -7.81 -4.42 -10.02
N GLU A 196 -8.87 -5.19 -9.86
CA GLU A 196 -8.86 -6.48 -9.19
C GLU A 196 -8.85 -7.60 -10.22
N VAL A 197 -7.96 -8.57 -10.05
CA VAL A 197 -7.75 -9.71 -10.95
C VAL A 197 -7.76 -11.00 -10.14
N LYS A 198 -8.54 -11.98 -10.58
CA LYS A 198 -8.58 -13.29 -9.94
C LYS A 198 -7.33 -14.08 -10.32
N GLY A 199 -6.68 -14.68 -9.34
CA GLY A 199 -5.50 -15.53 -9.52
C GLY A 199 -4.20 -14.81 -9.18
N ARG A 200 -3.12 -15.23 -9.83
CA ARG A 200 -1.74 -14.79 -9.51
C ARG A 200 -1.21 -13.84 -10.58
N PRO A 201 -0.35 -12.88 -10.22
CA PRO A 201 0.31 -12.03 -11.19
C PRO A 201 1.36 -12.82 -11.97
N ASP A 202 1.29 -12.81 -13.29
CA ASP A 202 2.40 -13.22 -14.16
C ASP A 202 3.43 -12.09 -14.20
N VAL A 203 4.40 -12.16 -13.29
CA VAL A 203 5.43 -11.13 -13.18
C VAL A 203 6.24 -11.01 -14.47
N GLY A 204 6.50 -12.12 -15.16
CA GLY A 204 7.29 -12.11 -16.39
C GLY A 204 6.57 -11.35 -17.50
N GLN A 205 5.29 -11.67 -17.70
CA GLN A 205 4.46 -10.97 -18.68
C GLN A 205 4.32 -9.48 -18.34
N ILE A 206 4.03 -9.14 -17.07
CA ILE A 206 3.88 -7.74 -16.65
C ILE A 206 5.17 -6.95 -16.88
N ILE A 207 6.34 -7.52 -16.58
CA ILE A 207 7.62 -6.85 -16.80
C ILE A 207 7.86 -6.64 -18.30
N ASN A 208 7.62 -7.66 -19.12
CA ASN A 208 7.77 -7.56 -20.58
C ASN A 208 6.85 -6.47 -21.15
N ASP A 209 5.58 -6.47 -20.75
CA ASP A 209 4.60 -5.47 -21.19
C ASP A 209 5.04 -4.05 -20.79
N VAL A 210 5.59 -3.87 -19.59
CA VAL A 210 6.12 -2.57 -19.14
C VAL A 210 7.35 -2.15 -19.93
N LEU A 211 8.27 -3.08 -20.21
CA LEU A 211 9.47 -2.82 -21.00
C LEU A 211 9.15 -2.45 -22.45
N GLU A 212 8.12 -3.07 -23.04
CA GLU A 212 7.69 -2.78 -24.41
C GLU A 212 6.89 -1.47 -24.50
N THR A 213 6.09 -1.15 -23.47
CA THR A 213 5.16 -0.01 -23.51
C THR A 213 5.80 1.30 -23.04
N ARG A 214 6.77 1.25 -22.13
CA ARG A 214 7.29 2.45 -21.43
C ARG A 214 8.71 2.79 -21.88
N VAL A 215 8.97 4.09 -22.05
CA VAL A 215 10.28 4.60 -22.48
C VAL A 215 10.97 5.27 -21.30
N GLY A 216 12.24 4.94 -21.05
CA GLY A 216 13.09 5.61 -20.07
C GLY A 216 13.62 4.71 -18.97
N ARG A 217 14.05 5.31 -17.87
CA ARG A 217 14.59 4.57 -16.72
C ARG A 217 13.45 3.92 -15.93
N LEU A 218 13.47 2.60 -15.86
CA LEU A 218 12.54 1.76 -15.13
C LEU A 218 13.18 1.27 -13.82
N ALA A 219 12.46 1.39 -12.70
CA ALA A 219 12.79 0.72 -11.46
C ALA A 219 11.77 -0.37 -11.15
N ILE A 220 12.24 -1.58 -10.87
CA ILE A 220 11.40 -2.69 -10.43
C ILE A 220 11.79 -3.01 -8.98
N CYS A 221 10.86 -2.88 -8.05
CA CYS A 221 11.08 -3.16 -6.64
C CYS A 221 10.11 -4.23 -6.15
N GLY A 222 10.56 -4.99 -5.16
CA GLY A 222 9.76 -6.02 -4.53
C GLY A 222 10.34 -7.41 -4.77
N LYS A 223 9.91 -8.36 -3.93
CA LYS A 223 10.20 -9.76 -4.18
C LYS A 223 9.10 -10.29 -5.08
N PRO A 224 9.42 -10.75 -6.30
CA PRO A 224 8.43 -11.46 -7.10
C PRO A 224 7.93 -12.67 -6.30
N CYS A 225 6.63 -12.94 -6.39
CA CYS A 225 5.96 -14.02 -5.65
C CYS A 225 6.57 -15.40 -5.96
N HIS A 226 7.38 -15.50 -7.02
CA HIS A 226 8.35 -16.55 -7.23
C HIS A 226 9.73 -15.94 -7.48
N SER A 227 10.75 -16.53 -6.86
CA SER A 227 12.16 -16.38 -7.22
C SER A 227 12.34 -16.57 -8.73
N LEU A 228 12.27 -15.50 -9.51
CA LEU A 228 12.85 -15.46 -10.83
C LEU A 228 14.33 -15.15 -10.61
N ALA A 229 15.16 -16.16 -10.81
CA ALA A 229 16.59 -16.00 -10.98
C ALA A 229 16.79 -14.96 -12.10
N LEU A 230 17.35 -13.81 -11.75
CA LEU A 230 17.85 -12.84 -12.71
C LEU A 230 18.95 -13.55 -13.50
N HIS A 231 18.67 -13.91 -14.75
CA HIS A 231 19.72 -14.04 -15.73
C HIS A 231 20.14 -12.62 -16.12
N GLU A 232 21.32 -12.21 -15.69
CA GLU A 232 22.04 -11.06 -16.26
C GLU A 232 22.21 -11.33 -17.76
N ILE A 233 21.60 -10.48 -18.59
CA ILE A 233 21.95 -10.39 -20.01
C ILE A 233 23.05 -9.34 -20.09
N THR A 234 24.26 -9.82 -20.41
CA THR A 234 25.41 -9.01 -20.83
C THR A 234 25.22 -8.53 -22.26
#